data_AF-A0A9N9DV43-F1
#
_entry.id   AF-A0A9N9DV43-F1
#
_cell.length_a   1.000
_cell.length_b   1.000
_cell.length_c   1.000
_cell.angle_alpha   90.00
_cell.angle_beta   90.00
_cell.angle_gamma   90.00
#
_symmetry.space_group_name_H-M   'P 1'
#
loop_
_entity.id
_entity.type
_entity.pdbx_description
1 polymer ?
#
loop_
_entity_poly.entity_id
_entity_poly.type
_entity_poly.pdbx_seq_one_letter_code
_entity_poly.pdbx_strand_id
1 'polypeptide(L)'
;DLKEHYYYACALDYARWCLSLQTSGVIYFNCEDDATTKLNWPTEGQVIAGLNCAVFWHNLQFNEVQMTALFKNEDREVQLV
;
A
#
# COMPACT_ATOMS: atom_id res chain seq x y z
N ASP A 1 16.53 1.88 12.85
CA ASP A 1 17.62 1.18 12.14
C ASP A 1 17.26 -0.09 11.39
N LEU A 2 17.33 -1.32 11.94
CA LEU A 2 17.12 -2.53 11.10
C LEU A 2 15.68 -2.76 10.62
N LYS A 3 14.69 -2.37 11.42
CA LYS A 3 13.27 -2.52 11.07
C LYS A 3 12.85 -1.57 9.95
N GLU A 4 13.28 -0.30 10.00
CA GLU A 4 13.04 0.67 8.91
C GLU A 4 13.55 0.17 7.57
N HIS A 5 14.75 -0.39 7.52
CA HIS A 5 15.33 -0.94 6.29
C HIS A 5 14.50 -2.07 5.69
N TYR A 6 13.95 -2.96 6.53
CA TYR A 6 13.06 -4.03 6.07
C TYR A 6 11.77 -3.46 5.45
N TYR A 7 11.19 -2.42 6.03
CA TYR A 7 9.95 -1.83 5.51
C TYR A 7 10.16 -1.02 4.23
N TYR A 8 11.28 -0.31 4.11
CA TYR A 8 11.68 0.27 2.83
C TYR A 8 11.85 -0.80 1.75
N ALA A 9 12.34 -1.99 2.09
CA ALA A 9 12.41 -3.11 1.16
C ALA A 9 11.00 -3.57 0.74
N CYS A 10 10.04 -3.71 1.67
CA CYS A 10 8.65 -4.05 1.32
C CYS A 10 7.99 -3.03 0.38
N ALA A 11 8.17 -1.73 0.65
CA ALA A 11 7.65 -0.69 -0.22
C ALA A 11 8.31 -0.69 -1.60
N LEU A 12 9.62 -0.96 -1.65
CA LEU A 12 10.36 -1.09 -2.90
C LEU A 12 9.91 -2.31 -3.70
N ASP A 13 9.62 -3.44 -3.04
CA ASP A 13 9.12 -4.64 -3.68
C ASP A 13 7.70 -4.45 -4.23
N TYR A 14 6.84 -3.74 -3.51
CA TYR A 14 5.53 -3.34 -4.04
C TYR A 14 5.67 -2.41 -5.26
N ALA A 15 6.55 -1.41 -5.20
CA ALA A 15 6.81 -0.53 -6.34
C ALA A 15 7.31 -1.33 -7.57
N ARG A 16 8.22 -2.29 -7.36
CA ARG A 16 8.71 -3.19 -8.41
C ARG A 16 7.59 -4.04 -9.02
N TRP A 17 6.66 -4.52 -8.20
CA TRP A 17 5.49 -5.28 -8.67
C TRP A 17 4.54 -4.41 -9.50
N CYS A 18 4.24 -3.17 -9.07
CA CYS A 18 3.44 -2.26 -9.89
C CYS A 18 4.08 -1.99 -11.26
N LEU A 19 5.41 -1.80 -11.29
CA LEU A 19 6.19 -1.62 -12.51
C LEU A 19 6.18 -2.87 -13.42
N SER A 20 6.27 -4.08 -12.85
CA SER A 20 6.26 -5.32 -13.64
C SER A 20 4.93 -5.55 -14.34
N LEU A 21 3.83 -5.12 -13.72
CA LEU A 21 2.49 -5.16 -14.30
C LEU A 21 2.18 -3.99 -15.25
N GLN A 22 3.13 -3.07 -15.47
CA GLN A 22 2.91 -1.81 -16.22
C GLN A 22 1.72 -1.01 -15.68
N THR A 23 1.51 -1.07 -14.36
CA THR A 23 0.41 -0.38 -13.68
C THR A 23 0.91 0.84 -12.92
N SER A 24 0.05 1.85 -12.79
CA SER A 24 0.29 2.97 -11.89
C SER A 24 -0.02 2.55 -10.46
N GLY A 25 0.93 2.76 -9.55
CA GLY A 25 0.80 2.48 -8.13
C GLY A 25 0.96 3.74 -7.29
N VAL A 26 0.20 3.86 -6.21
CA VAL A 26 0.44 4.85 -5.14
C VAL A 26 0.83 4.11 -3.87
N ILE A 27 1.82 4.66 -3.16
CA ILE A 27 2.26 4.14 -1.87
C ILE A 27 2.09 5.25 -0.84
N TYR A 28 1.30 4.97 0.20
CA TYR A 28 1.15 5.85 1.36
C TYR A 28 1.93 5.30 2.55
N PHE A 29 2.58 6.19 3.31
CA PHE A 29 3.19 5.88 4.59
C PHE A 29 2.51 6.71 5.67
N ASN A 30 1.85 6.04 6.61
CA ASN A 30 1.07 6.67 7.66
C ASN A 30 1.57 6.26 9.04
N CYS A 31 1.26 7.06 10.06
CA CYS A 31 1.22 6.59 11.44
C CYS A 31 -0.11 5.86 11.68
N GLU A 32 -0.18 4.93 12.62
CA GLU A 32 -1.38 4.19 13.02
C GLU A 32 -2.59 5.10 13.31
N ASP A 33 -2.36 6.25 13.95
CA ASP A 33 -3.40 7.25 14.20
C ASP A 33 -4.04 7.75 12.89
N ASP A 34 -3.24 7.99 11.86
CA ASP A 34 -3.72 8.43 10.55
C ASP A 34 -4.27 7.26 9.73
N ALA A 35 -3.71 6.05 9.88
CA ALA A 35 -4.17 4.85 9.19
C ALA A 35 -5.56 4.37 9.63
N THR A 36 -6.01 4.74 10.82
CA THR A 36 -7.35 4.40 11.32
C THR A 36 -8.36 5.54 11.15
N THR A 37 -7.90 6.79 11.10
CA THR A 37 -8.78 7.97 11.07
C THR A 37 -8.81 8.73 9.74
N LYS A 38 -7.79 8.56 8.89
CA LYS A 38 -7.60 9.25 7.60
C LYS A 38 -7.04 8.31 6.55
N LEU A 39 -7.81 7.27 6.23
CA LEU A 39 -7.44 6.37 5.14
C LEU A 39 -7.53 7.11 3.81
N ASN A 40 -6.39 7.42 3.22
CA ASN A 40 -6.26 7.92 1.84
C ASN A 40 -6.44 6.79 0.82
N TRP A 41 -7.50 5.99 0.95
CA TRP A 41 -7.81 4.95 -0.04
C TRP A 41 -8.20 5.59 -1.37
N PRO A 42 -7.80 4.99 -2.50
CA PRO A 42 -8.30 5.41 -3.79
C PRO A 42 -9.80 5.15 -3.85
N THR A 43 -10.52 6.05 -4.51
CA THR A 43 -11.94 5.86 -4.81
C THR A 43 -12.14 4.63 -5.71
N GLU A 44 -13.33 4.03 -5.64
CA GLU A 44 -13.68 2.88 -6.48
C GLU A 44 -13.45 3.16 -7.98
N GLY A 45 -13.76 4.38 -8.45
CA GLY A 45 -13.51 4.78 -9.83
C GLY A 45 -12.02 4.78 -10.22
N GLN A 46 -11.13 5.17 -9.30
CA GLN A 46 -9.68 5.12 -9.53
C GLN A 46 -9.16 3.68 -9.56
N VAL A 47 -9.69 2.80 -8.70
CA VAL A 47 -9.36 1.37 -8.69
C VAL A 47 -9.86 0.70 -9.97
N ILE A 48 -11.08 1.01 -10.42
CA ILE A 48 -11.64 0.51 -11.68
C ILE A 48 -10.76 0.92 -12.86
N ALA A 49 -10.22 2.14 -12.85
CA ALA A 49 -9.29 2.67 -13.84
C ALA A 49 -7.87 2.07 -13.78
N GLY A 50 -7.61 1.15 -12.83
CA GLY A 50 -6.35 0.42 -12.74
C GLY A 50 -5.31 1.04 -11.79
N LEU A 51 -5.74 1.94 -10.89
CA LEU A 51 -4.85 2.46 -9.85
C LEU A 51 -4.68 1.41 -8.74
N ASN A 52 -3.47 0.88 -8.62
CA ASN A 52 -3.09 0.04 -7.50
C ASN A 52 -2.63 0.92 -6.33
N CYS A 53 -2.91 0.50 -5.09
CA CYS A 53 -2.54 1.27 -3.90
C CYS A 53 -1.99 0.35 -2.80
N ALA A 54 -0.88 0.74 -2.18
CA ALA A 54 -0.44 0.15 -0.93
C ALA A 54 -0.37 1.22 0.16
N VAL A 55 -0.88 0.88 1.33
CA VAL A 55 -0.79 1.70 2.53
C VAL A 55 0.09 0.97 3.52
N PHE A 56 1.23 1.56 3.84
CA PHE A 56 2.06 1.16 4.96
C PHE A 56 1.72 2.04 6.15
N TRP A 57 1.60 1.44 7.33
CA TRP A 57 1.43 2.21 8.55
C TRP A 57 2.16 1.60 9.72
N HIS A 58 2.76 2.45 10.54
CA HIS A 58 3.50 2.03 11.72
C HIS A 58 2.70 2.29 12.99
N ASN A 59 2.86 1.45 14.02
CA ASN A 59 2.30 1.75 15.33
C ASN A 59 2.96 2.97 15.97
N LEU A 60 2.35 3.55 17.00
CA LEU A 60 2.85 4.78 17.65
C LEU A 60 4.30 4.68 18.14
N GLN A 61 4.75 3.48 18.51
CA GLN A 61 6.10 3.24 19.03
C GLN A 61 7.12 2.94 17.91
N PHE A 62 6.71 3.00 16.64
CA PHE A 62 7.55 2.73 15.47
C PHE A 62 8.28 1.38 15.56
N ASN A 63 7.67 0.38 16.18
CA ASN A 63 8.28 -0.93 16.34
C ASN A 63 7.54 -2.02 15.54
N GLU A 64 6.35 -1.71 15.04
CA GLU A 64 5.57 -2.54 14.13
C GLU A 64 5.13 -1.69 12.94
N VAL A 65 5.15 -2.29 11.76
CA VAL A 65 4.60 -1.70 10.54
C VAL A 65 3.73 -2.76 9.89
N GLN A 66 2.53 -2.37 9.51
CA GLN A 66 1.62 -3.17 8.72
C GLN A 66 1.53 -2.61 7.31
N MET A 67 1.16 -3.48 6.37
CA MET A 67 0.89 -3.13 5.00
C MET A 67 -0.52 -3.62 4.67
N THR A 68 -1.28 -2.79 3.97
CA THR A 68 -2.50 -3.19 3.31
C THR A 68 -2.43 -2.75 1.87
N ALA A 69 -2.54 -3.68 0.94
CA ALA A 69 -2.57 -3.43 -0.49
C ALA A 69 -3.99 -3.58 -1.03
N LEU A 70 -4.31 -2.76 -2.02
CA LEU A 70 -5.53 -2.81 -2.80
C LEU A 70 -5.15 -2.84 -4.27
N PHE A 71 -5.53 -3.93 -4.94
CA PHE A 71 -5.26 -4.12 -6.36
C PHE A 71 -6.41 -4.85 -7.06
N LYS A 72 -6.43 -4.74 -8.40
CA LYS A 72 -7.29 -5.54 -9.27
C LYS A 72 -6.58 -6.85 -9.59
N ASN A 73 -7.20 -7.98 -9.25
CA ASN A 73 -6.72 -9.27 -9.72
C ASN A 73 -7.03 -9.45 -11.23
N GLU A 74 -6.55 -10.56 -11.82
CA GLU A 74 -6.76 -10.86 -13.24
C GLU A 74 -8.26 -10.94 -13.61
N ASP A 75 -9.10 -11.31 -12.64
CA ASP A 75 -10.57 -11.38 -12.75
C ASP A 75 -11.27 -10.01 -12.58
N ARG A 76 -10.50 -8.92 -12.42
CA ARG A 76 -10.95 -7.54 -12.21
C ARG A 76 -11.69 -7.31 -10.88
N GLU A 77 -11.56 -8.23 -9.94
CA GLU A 77 -12.07 -8.06 -8.58
C GLU A 77 -11.05 -7.28 -7.74
N VAL A 78 -11.58 -6.46 -6.83
CA VAL A 78 -10.77 -5.70 -5.88
C VAL A 78 -10.41 -6.61 -4.71
N GLN A 79 -9.11 -6.84 -4.49
CA GLN A 79 -8.63 -7.61 -3.35
C GLN A 79 -7.90 -6.69 -2.36
N LEU A 80 -8.18 -6.92 -1.08
CA LEU A 80 -7.47 -6.32 0.05
C LEU A 80 -6.54 -7.38 0.63
N VAL A 81 -5.24 -7.12 0.66
CA VAL A 81 -4.21 -8.06 1.13
C VAL A 81 -3.31 -7.39 2.15
#